data_AF-A0A427ACK8-F1
#
_entry.id   AF-A0A427ACK8-F1
#
_cell.length_a   1.000
_cell.length_b   1.000
_cell.length_c   1.000
_cell.angle_alpha   90.00
_cell.angle_beta   90.00
_cell.angle_gamma   90.00
#
_symmetry.space_group_name_H-M   'P 1'
#
loop_
_entity.id
_entity.type
_entity.pdbx_description
1 polymer ?
#
loop_
_entity_poly.entity_id
_entity_poly.type
_entity_poly.pdbx_seq_one_letter_code
_entity_poly.pdbx_strand_id
1 'polypeptide(L)'
;MKANSCPELQNGSRTSLQNTPRIVLLLTATLLLLAIIPLYLFPLLATSLAWRSLSFSSSSSSSSSSSSDMVRESIAGLGVAQHSCDIFRGEWVPNPNAPYYTNESCWAIHEHQNCIKFGRPDTGFMKWRWKPTHCELPVFNPAQFLELVRGKSLAFVGDSVGRNQMQSLICLLLRVSCPSPVFVFMRFGVSLS
;
A
#
# COMPACT_ATOMS: atom_id res chain seq x y z
N MET A 1 15.74 9.79 -24.99
CA MET A 1 15.76 10.69 -23.82
C MET A 1 16.18 9.85 -22.62
N LYS A 2 17.38 10.10 -22.09
CA LYS A 2 17.96 9.33 -20.97
C LYS A 2 17.23 9.80 -19.70
N ALA A 3 16.47 8.93 -19.04
CA ALA A 3 15.98 9.22 -17.71
C ALA A 3 17.19 9.24 -16.78
N ASN A 4 17.45 10.39 -16.16
CA ASN A 4 18.54 10.55 -15.21
C ASN A 4 18.29 9.60 -14.05
N SER A 5 19.21 8.66 -13.82
CA SER A 5 19.15 7.74 -12.70
C SER A 5 19.06 8.53 -11.40
N CYS A 6 18.02 8.26 -10.60
CA CYS A 6 17.95 8.76 -9.23
C CYS A 6 19.19 8.30 -8.48
N PRO A 7 19.85 9.17 -7.70
CA PRO A 7 20.93 8.72 -6.81
C PRO A 7 20.36 7.68 -5.85
N GLU A 8 21.05 6.55 -5.74
CA GLU A 8 20.82 5.53 -4.73
C GLU A 8 20.81 6.20 -3.35
N LEU A 9 19.67 6.16 -2.65
CA LEU A 9 19.63 6.48 -1.22
C LEU A 9 20.45 5.39 -0.54
N GLN A 10 21.74 5.66 -0.34
CA GLN A 10 22.62 4.73 0.34
C GLN A 10 22.03 4.41 1.71
N ASN A 11 21.81 3.11 1.86
CA ASN A 11 21.50 2.37 3.04
C ASN A 11 22.07 3.01 4.31
N GLY A 12 21.20 3.17 5.31
CA GLY A 12 21.51 3.80 6.58
C GLY A 12 22.81 3.26 7.17
N SER A 13 23.61 4.21 7.64
CA SER A 13 24.73 4.03 8.56
C SER A 13 24.56 2.78 9.42
N ARG A 14 25.50 1.84 9.29
CA ARG A 14 25.80 0.87 10.36
C ARG A 14 26.27 1.68 11.57
N THR A 15 25.34 2.17 12.38
CA THR A 15 25.67 2.65 13.71
C THR A 15 26.07 1.44 14.52
N SER A 16 27.36 1.39 14.83
CA SER A 16 28.02 0.42 15.70
C SER A 16 27.12 -0.09 16.83
N LEU A 17 26.85 -1.39 16.80
CA LEU A 17 26.25 -2.15 17.90
C LEU A 17 27.30 -2.29 19.02
N GLN A 18 27.64 -1.19 19.70
CA GLN A 18 28.65 -1.21 20.77
C GLN A 18 28.20 -0.56 22.10
N ASN A 19 26.94 -0.11 22.21
CA ASN A 19 26.41 0.45 23.47
C ASN A 19 25.26 -0.35 24.11
N THR A 20 25.07 -1.62 23.74
CA THR A 20 23.84 -2.39 24.03
C THR A 20 23.95 -3.50 25.09
N PRO A 21 24.52 -3.26 26.30
CA PRO A 21 24.11 -4.02 27.48
C PRO A 21 23.18 -3.22 28.38
N ARG A 22 23.45 -1.91 28.60
CA ARG A 22 22.69 -1.06 29.53
C ARG A 22 21.28 -0.76 29.02
N ILE A 23 21.14 -0.45 27.73
CA ILE A 23 19.83 -0.19 27.12
C ILE A 23 18.99 -1.47 27.13
N VAL A 24 19.60 -2.61 26.82
CA VAL A 24 18.91 -3.91 26.87
C VAL A 24 18.47 -4.23 28.29
N LEU A 25 19.32 -4.01 29.30
CA LEU A 25 18.99 -4.18 30.72
C LEU A 25 17.85 -3.27 31.19
N LEU A 26 17.83 -2.00 30.74
CA LEU A 26 16.76 -1.07 31.07
C LEU A 26 15.44 -1.47 30.41
N LEU A 27 15.48 -1.93 29.15
CA LEU A 27 14.30 -2.42 28.44
C LEU A 27 13.75 -3.72 29.05
N THR A 28 14.62 -4.66 29.45
CA THR A 28 14.16 -5.89 30.12
C THR A 28 13.61 -5.61 31.51
N ALA A 29 14.26 -4.74 32.30
CA ALA A 29 13.78 -4.35 33.62
C ALA A 29 12.44 -3.62 33.58
N THR A 30 12.25 -2.71 32.61
CA THR A 30 10.98 -2.00 32.43
C THR A 30 9.85 -2.94 31.99
N LEU A 31 10.13 -3.89 31.09
CA LEU A 31 9.17 -4.90 30.66
C LEU A 31 8.74 -5.82 31.82
N LEU A 32 9.70 -6.23 32.66
CA LEU A 32 9.43 -7.03 33.86
C LEU A 32 8.56 -6.27 34.87
N LEU A 33 8.88 -5.00 35.15
CA LEU A 33 8.07 -4.16 36.02
C LEU A 33 6.64 -4.01 35.49
N LEU A 34 6.46 -3.73 34.20
CA LEU A 34 5.14 -3.60 33.59
C LEU A 34 4.33 -4.91 33.56
N ALA A 35 4.97 -6.07 33.56
CA ALA A 35 4.27 -7.36 33.66
C ALA A 35 3.92 -7.74 35.11
N ILE A 36 4.78 -7.37 36.06
CA ILE A 36 4.65 -7.75 37.47
C ILE A 36 3.69 -6.82 38.23
N ILE A 37 3.69 -5.52 37.93
CA ILE A 37 2.83 -4.51 38.57
C ILE A 37 1.33 -4.83 38.41
N PRO A 38 0.81 -5.19 37.23
CA PRO A 38 -0.58 -5.61 37.06
C PRO A 38 -0.92 -6.85 37.88
N LEU A 39 -0.01 -7.84 37.98
CA LEU A 39 -0.26 -9.08 38.73
C LEU A 39 -0.43 -8.85 40.23
N TYR A 40 0.18 -7.79 40.79
CA TYR A 40 0.01 -7.41 42.20
C TYR A 40 -1.13 -6.41 42.44
N LEU A 41 -1.51 -5.62 41.45
CA LEU A 41 -2.62 -4.65 41.55
C LEU A 41 -3.99 -5.28 41.20
N PHE A 42 -4.03 -6.32 40.37
CA PHE A 42 -5.27 -7.02 39.99
C PHE A 42 -6.00 -7.70 41.18
N PRO A 43 -5.31 -8.34 42.14
CA PRO A 43 -5.95 -8.92 43.32
C PRO A 43 -6.56 -7.89 44.28
N LEU A 44 -6.13 -6.62 44.19
CA LEU A 44 -6.65 -5.52 45.02
C LEU A 44 -7.86 -4.80 44.40
N LEU A 45 -8.14 -4.99 43.10
CA LEU A 45 -9.32 -4.44 42.41
C LEU A 45 -10.41 -5.48 42.12
N ALA A 46 -10.09 -6.78 42.23
CA ALA A 46 -11.01 -7.87 41.87
C ALA A 46 -12.09 -8.18 42.92
N THR A 47 -12.17 -7.45 44.04
CA THR A 47 -13.24 -7.64 45.04
C THR A 47 -14.52 -6.84 44.78
N SER A 48 -14.65 -6.11 43.65
CA SER A 48 -15.81 -5.23 43.42
C SER A 48 -16.55 -5.35 42.07
N LEU A 49 -16.16 -6.26 41.17
CA LEU A 49 -16.85 -6.42 39.87
C LEU A 49 -17.21 -7.85 39.49
N ALA A 50 -17.52 -8.67 40.49
CA ALA A 50 -18.34 -9.87 40.29
C ALA A 50 -19.82 -9.50 40.36
N TRP A 51 -20.35 -8.79 39.35
CA TRP A 51 -21.78 -8.86 39.02
C TRP A 51 -22.11 -8.25 37.67
N ARG A 52 -23.03 -8.92 36.98
CA ARG A 52 -23.79 -8.51 35.79
C ARG A 52 -23.16 -8.88 34.45
N SER A 53 -23.30 -10.15 34.12
CA SER A 53 -23.76 -10.58 32.81
C SER A 53 -24.95 -9.74 32.35
N LEU A 54 -24.76 -8.95 31.30
CA LEU A 54 -25.84 -8.32 30.55
C LEU A 54 -26.03 -9.11 29.25
N SER A 55 -27.09 -9.89 29.20
CA SER A 55 -27.58 -10.50 27.97
C SER A 55 -28.16 -9.38 27.09
N PHE A 56 -27.50 -9.06 25.98
CA PHE A 56 -28.02 -8.10 25.00
C PHE A 56 -28.66 -8.85 23.83
N SER A 57 -29.98 -8.84 23.78
CA SER A 57 -30.77 -9.29 22.62
C SER A 57 -30.73 -8.21 21.54
N SER A 58 -30.24 -8.55 20.34
CA SER A 58 -30.30 -7.67 19.18
C SER A 58 -31.62 -7.88 18.43
N SER A 59 -32.50 -6.87 18.49
CA SER A 59 -33.61 -6.70 17.57
C SER A 59 -33.08 -6.24 16.20
N SER A 60 -33.48 -6.94 15.15
CA SER A 60 -33.32 -6.49 13.77
C SER A 60 -34.55 -5.68 13.36
N SER A 61 -34.36 -4.40 13.08
CA SER A 61 -35.33 -3.59 12.37
C SER A 61 -34.65 -2.92 11.19
N SER A 62 -35.11 -3.29 10.01
CA SER A 62 -34.88 -2.64 8.74
C SER A 62 -35.55 -1.27 8.69
N SER A 63 -34.87 -0.28 8.11
CA SER A 63 -35.51 0.86 7.49
C SER A 63 -34.63 1.43 6.37
N SER A 64 -35.23 1.45 5.18
CA SER A 64 -34.77 1.99 3.91
C SER A 64 -34.84 3.52 3.85
N SER A 65 -33.97 4.13 3.05
CA SER A 65 -34.20 5.35 2.22
C SER A 65 -32.82 5.81 1.68
N SER A 66 -32.52 5.59 0.39
CA SER A 66 -32.87 6.39 -0.79
C SER A 66 -32.15 7.74 -0.92
N SER A 67 -31.25 7.77 -1.92
CA SER A 67 -31.03 8.88 -2.87
C SER A 67 -30.17 10.07 -2.44
N SER A 68 -28.98 10.17 -3.07
CA SER A 68 -28.65 11.30 -3.96
C SER A 68 -27.29 11.07 -4.65
N ASP A 69 -27.35 10.42 -5.81
CA ASP A 69 -26.34 10.55 -6.86
C ASP A 69 -26.37 11.98 -7.39
N MET A 70 -25.32 12.74 -7.13
CA MET A 70 -25.07 14.04 -7.75
C MET A 70 -23.58 14.22 -7.96
N VAL A 71 -23.00 13.53 -8.95
CA VAL A 71 -21.97 14.07 -9.85
C VAL A 71 -21.98 13.23 -11.14
N ARG A 72 -22.91 13.53 -12.06
CA ARG A 72 -22.84 12.95 -13.41
C ARG A 72 -23.41 13.92 -14.43
N GLU A 73 -22.73 15.05 -14.61
CA GLU A 73 -22.95 15.91 -15.77
C GLU A 73 -21.70 16.74 -16.05
N SER A 74 -20.91 16.31 -17.05
CA SER A 74 -20.24 17.20 -18.02
C SER A 74 -19.19 16.46 -18.88
N ILE A 75 -19.56 15.37 -19.59
CA ILE A 75 -19.00 15.04 -20.92
C ILE A 75 -20.11 14.32 -21.71
N ALA A 76 -21.15 15.07 -22.08
CA ALA A 76 -22.12 14.64 -23.09
C ALA A 76 -21.81 15.41 -24.37
N GLY A 77 -21.00 14.80 -25.23
CA GLY A 77 -20.54 15.46 -26.45
C GLY A 77 -19.76 14.53 -27.38
N LEU A 78 -20.26 13.32 -27.60
CA LEU A 78 -20.04 12.49 -28.81
C LEU A 78 -20.90 11.23 -28.67
N GLY A 79 -21.95 11.15 -29.49
CA GLY A 79 -22.87 10.02 -29.56
C GLY A 79 -22.18 8.75 -30.06
N VAL A 80 -21.51 8.04 -29.15
CA VAL A 80 -21.20 6.62 -29.31
C VAL A 80 -22.12 5.91 -28.35
N ALA A 81 -22.85 4.90 -28.82
CA ALA A 81 -23.58 3.98 -27.97
C ALA A 81 -22.64 3.54 -26.83
N GLN A 82 -22.87 4.09 -25.63
CA GLN A 82 -21.94 3.96 -24.52
C GLN A 82 -22.14 2.57 -23.94
N HIS A 83 -21.60 1.56 -24.64
CA HIS A 83 -21.32 0.28 -24.02
C HIS A 83 -20.44 0.60 -22.82
N SER A 84 -21.00 0.41 -21.62
CA SER A 84 -20.28 0.59 -20.37
C SER A 84 -18.98 -0.22 -20.45
N CYS A 85 -17.83 0.45 -20.47
CA CYS A 85 -16.56 -0.29 -20.45
C CYS A 85 -16.33 -0.82 -19.04
N ASP A 86 -16.58 -2.11 -18.87
CA ASP A 86 -16.17 -2.84 -17.67
C ASP A 86 -14.67 -3.14 -17.75
N ILE A 87 -13.87 -2.38 -17.01
CA ILE A 87 -12.40 -2.52 -16.98
C ILE A 87 -11.93 -3.82 -16.33
N PHE A 88 -12.81 -4.53 -15.61
CA PHE A 88 -12.50 -5.77 -14.92
C PHE A 88 -12.73 -7.01 -15.79
N ARG A 89 -13.35 -6.86 -16.97
CA ARG A 89 -13.58 -7.93 -17.95
C ARG A 89 -12.74 -7.72 -19.20
N GLY A 90 -11.94 -8.71 -19.54
CA GLY A 90 -10.97 -8.62 -20.61
C GLY A 90 -10.06 -9.82 -20.67
N GLU A 91 -8.93 -9.63 -21.33
CA GLU A 91 -7.92 -10.65 -21.53
C GLU A 91 -6.52 -10.09 -21.36
N TRP A 92 -5.57 -10.98 -21.05
CA TRP A 92 -4.15 -10.65 -21.10
C TRP A 92 -3.67 -10.75 -22.54
N VAL A 93 -3.05 -9.69 -23.03
CA VAL A 93 -2.45 -9.65 -24.38
C VAL A 93 -0.96 -9.32 -24.30
N PRO A 94 -0.14 -9.79 -25.26
CA PRO A 94 1.27 -9.41 -25.30
C PRO A 94 1.48 -7.90 -25.44
N ASN A 95 2.46 -7.37 -24.72
CA ASN A 95 2.86 -5.97 -24.76
C ASN A 95 4.34 -5.84 -25.17
N PRO A 96 4.64 -5.45 -26.42
CA PRO A 96 6.02 -5.29 -26.88
C PRO A 96 6.75 -4.12 -26.21
N ASN A 97 6.01 -3.15 -25.65
CA ASN A 97 6.57 -1.96 -25.01
C ASN A 97 6.91 -2.18 -23.51
N ALA A 98 6.64 -3.36 -22.97
CA ALA A 98 6.91 -3.73 -21.58
C ALA A 98 8.32 -4.35 -21.41
N PRO A 99 8.90 -4.33 -20.20
CA PRO A 99 8.34 -3.82 -18.95
C PRO A 99 8.41 -2.30 -18.81
N TYR A 100 7.48 -1.73 -18.03
CA TYR A 100 7.48 -0.30 -17.70
C TYR A 100 8.59 0.09 -16.71
N TYR A 101 9.15 -0.85 -15.95
CA TYR A 101 10.30 -0.63 -15.08
C TYR A 101 11.06 -1.94 -14.90
N THR A 102 12.35 -1.84 -14.61
CA THR A 102 13.25 -2.96 -14.29
C THR A 102 13.77 -2.82 -12.86
N ASN A 103 14.37 -3.91 -12.36
CA ASN A 103 15.14 -3.95 -11.11
C ASN A 103 16.26 -2.90 -11.04
N GLU A 104 16.82 -2.51 -12.17
CA GLU A 104 17.87 -1.47 -12.23
C GLU A 104 17.27 -0.06 -12.17
N SER A 105 16.09 0.14 -12.76
CA SER A 105 15.43 1.45 -12.80
C SER A 105 14.66 1.81 -11.53
N CYS A 106 14.34 0.83 -10.68
CA CYS A 106 13.55 1.04 -9.48
C CYS A 106 14.20 0.42 -8.24
N TRP A 107 14.62 1.26 -7.31
CA TRP A 107 15.18 0.85 -6.02
C TRP A 107 14.11 0.39 -5.01
N ALA A 108 12.83 0.71 -5.25
CA ALA A 108 11.74 0.37 -4.33
C ALA A 108 11.30 -1.09 -4.40
N ILE A 109 11.79 -1.86 -5.38
CA ILE A 109 11.55 -3.30 -5.46
C ILE A 109 12.29 -3.99 -4.31
N HIS A 110 11.56 -4.63 -3.41
CA HIS A 110 12.21 -5.38 -2.34
C HIS A 110 12.97 -6.57 -2.90
N GLU A 111 14.05 -6.93 -2.23
CA GLU A 111 14.92 -8.02 -2.63
C GLU A 111 14.11 -9.30 -2.92
N HIS A 112 13.27 -9.75 -1.98
CA HIS A 112 12.45 -10.97 -2.11
C HIS A 112 11.44 -10.95 -3.28
N GLN A 113 11.16 -9.78 -3.90
CA GLN A 113 10.29 -9.64 -5.07
C GLN A 113 11.08 -9.61 -6.39
N ASN A 114 12.41 -9.55 -6.34
CA ASN A 114 13.26 -9.50 -7.51
C ASN A 114 13.53 -10.89 -8.08
N CYS A 115 12.56 -11.44 -8.81
CA CYS A 115 12.65 -12.79 -9.38
C CYS A 115 13.86 -12.97 -10.31
N ILE A 116 14.23 -11.94 -11.07
CA ILE A 116 15.36 -11.99 -12.01
C ILE A 116 16.68 -12.11 -11.23
N LYS A 117 16.85 -11.33 -10.16
CA LYS A 117 18.02 -11.45 -9.27
C LYS A 117 18.13 -12.85 -8.65
N PHE A 118 17.00 -13.48 -8.34
CA PHE A 118 16.95 -14.83 -7.77
C PHE A 118 16.90 -15.96 -8.81
N GLY A 119 17.41 -15.70 -10.01
CA GLY A 119 17.73 -16.76 -10.98
C GLY A 119 16.56 -17.19 -11.87
N ARG A 120 15.46 -16.44 -11.92
CA ARG A 120 14.41 -16.69 -12.91
C ARG A 120 14.92 -16.35 -14.33
N PRO A 121 15.02 -17.32 -15.24
CA PRO A 121 15.62 -17.11 -16.55
C PRO A 121 14.65 -16.53 -17.59
N ASP A 122 13.34 -16.74 -17.41
CA ASP A 122 12.31 -16.28 -18.34
C ASP A 122 11.86 -14.85 -18.03
N THR A 123 11.82 -13.99 -19.05
CA THR A 123 11.34 -12.59 -18.94
C THR A 123 9.96 -12.37 -19.57
N GLY A 124 9.37 -13.43 -20.14
CA GLY A 124 8.10 -13.35 -20.86
C GLY A 124 6.93 -12.90 -19.99
N PHE A 125 6.96 -13.20 -18.68
CA PHE A 125 5.91 -12.79 -17.74
C PHE A 125 5.76 -11.26 -17.62
N MET A 126 6.82 -10.50 -17.91
CA MET A 126 6.79 -9.03 -17.88
C MET A 126 6.18 -8.42 -19.15
N LYS A 127 5.96 -9.21 -20.20
CA LYS A 127 5.52 -8.75 -21.53
C LYS A 127 4.03 -8.89 -21.76
N TRP A 128 3.23 -8.74 -20.70
CA TRP A 128 1.78 -8.85 -20.75
C TRP A 128 1.13 -7.55 -20.31
N ARG A 129 -0.03 -7.23 -20.89
CA ARG A 129 -0.91 -6.14 -20.43
C ARG A 129 -2.35 -6.63 -20.40
N TRP A 130 -3.12 -6.08 -19.48
CA TRP A 130 -4.56 -6.29 -19.43
C TRP A 130 -5.25 -5.44 -20.50
N LYS A 131 -6.18 -6.02 -21.26
CA LYS A 131 -6.99 -5.33 -22.27
C LYS A 131 -8.48 -5.61 -22.01
N PRO A 132 -9.27 -4.60 -21.60
CA PRO A 132 -10.72 -4.75 -21.48
C PRO A 132 -11.39 -5.10 -22.81
N THR A 133 -12.51 -5.84 -22.77
CA THR A 133 -13.18 -6.33 -23.98
C THR A 133 -13.73 -5.20 -24.86
N HIS A 134 -14.23 -4.11 -24.26
CA HIS A 134 -14.99 -3.08 -24.96
C HIS A 134 -14.29 -1.70 -24.99
N CYS A 135 -13.07 -1.59 -24.45
CA CYS A 135 -12.30 -0.35 -24.55
C CYS A 135 -10.79 -0.58 -24.40
N GLU A 136 -10.02 0.43 -24.80
CA GLU A 136 -8.57 0.45 -24.64
C GLU A 136 -8.19 1.33 -23.44
N LEU A 137 -7.38 0.79 -22.52
CA LEU A 137 -6.86 1.59 -21.40
C LEU A 137 -5.68 2.44 -21.87
N PRO A 138 -5.61 3.72 -21.49
CA PRO A 138 -4.46 4.55 -21.79
C PRO A 138 -3.21 4.01 -21.08
N VAL A 139 -2.05 4.17 -21.71
CA VAL A 139 -0.76 3.86 -21.07
C VAL A 139 -0.57 4.79 -19.87
N PHE A 140 -0.13 4.22 -18.75
CA PHE A 140 0.10 5.00 -17.53
C PHE A 140 1.14 6.11 -17.77
N ASN A 141 0.72 7.36 -17.56
CA ASN A 141 1.59 8.51 -17.63
C ASN A 141 1.92 9.00 -16.21
N PRO A 142 3.16 8.81 -15.72
CA PRO A 142 3.51 9.17 -14.35
C PRO A 142 3.47 10.68 -14.10
N ALA A 143 3.75 11.52 -15.12
CA ALA A 143 3.70 12.97 -14.96
C ALA A 143 2.27 13.48 -14.77
N GLN A 144 1.32 12.95 -15.56
CA GLN A 144 -0.11 13.25 -15.41
C GLN A 144 -0.62 12.76 -14.06
N PHE A 145 -0.21 11.58 -13.61
CA PHE A 145 -0.59 11.07 -12.28
C PHE A 145 -0.11 12.02 -11.17
N LEU A 146 1.16 12.44 -11.20
CA LEU A 146 1.72 13.35 -10.20
C LEU A 146 1.02 14.71 -10.18
N GLU A 147 0.57 15.19 -11.33
CA GLU A 147 -0.25 16.40 -11.42
C GLU A 147 -1.63 16.23 -10.77
N LEU A 148 -2.30 15.10 -11.03
CA LEU A 148 -3.60 14.77 -10.43
C LEU A 148 -3.55 14.67 -8.91
N VAL A 149 -2.44 14.14 -8.37
CA VAL A 149 -2.24 14.00 -6.91
C VAL A 149 -1.49 15.18 -6.28
N ARG A 150 -1.23 16.26 -7.04
CA ARG A 150 -0.52 17.43 -6.53
C ARG A 150 -1.28 18.06 -5.35
N GLY A 151 -0.58 18.24 -4.23
CA GLY A 151 -1.18 18.77 -2.99
C GLY A 151 -2.11 17.80 -2.27
N LYS A 152 -2.14 16.52 -2.66
CA LYS A 152 -2.93 15.47 -2.02
C LYS A 152 -1.99 14.42 -1.40
N SER A 153 -2.44 13.80 -0.32
CA SER A 153 -1.76 12.66 0.30
C SER A 153 -2.44 11.37 -0.15
N LEU A 154 -1.69 10.44 -0.72
CA LEU A 154 -2.16 9.11 -1.10
C LEU A 154 -1.63 8.08 -0.10
N ALA A 155 -2.51 7.24 0.44
CA ALA A 155 -2.15 6.17 1.36
C ALA A 155 -2.74 4.84 0.86
N PHE A 156 -1.95 3.77 0.98
CA PHE A 156 -2.41 2.40 0.73
C PHE A 156 -2.70 1.73 2.07
N VAL A 157 -3.93 1.25 2.25
CA VAL A 157 -4.35 0.51 3.44
C VAL A 157 -4.75 -0.89 3.01
N GLY A 158 -4.05 -1.89 3.53
CA GLY A 158 -4.27 -3.28 3.15
C GLY A 158 -3.20 -4.20 3.72
N ASP A 159 -3.20 -5.43 3.23
CA ASP A 159 -2.25 -6.48 3.58
C ASP A 159 -0.93 -6.36 2.77
N SER A 160 -0.22 -7.49 2.63
CA SER A 160 0.97 -7.58 1.80
C SER A 160 0.70 -7.25 0.33
N VAL A 161 -0.50 -7.50 -0.20
CA VAL A 161 -0.85 -7.17 -1.59
C VAL A 161 -0.95 -5.67 -1.78
N GLY A 162 -1.56 -4.95 -0.83
CA GLY A 162 -1.62 -3.48 -0.87
C GLY A 162 -0.22 -2.84 -0.88
N ARG A 163 0.72 -3.42 -0.12
CA ARG A 163 2.13 -3.02 -0.13
C ARG A 163 2.79 -3.24 -1.50
N ASN A 164 2.53 -4.38 -2.14
CA ASN A 164 3.08 -4.69 -3.46
C ASN A 164 2.57 -3.71 -4.53
N GLN A 165 1.27 -3.36 -4.49
CA GLN A 165 0.68 -2.38 -5.40
C GLN A 165 1.31 -1.00 -5.24
N MET A 166 1.50 -0.56 -4.00
CA MET A 166 2.17 0.70 -3.67
C MET A 166 3.60 0.75 -4.23
N GLN A 167 4.36 -0.33 -4.06
CA GLN A 167 5.74 -0.40 -4.55
C GLN A 167 5.81 -0.35 -6.08
N SER A 168 4.89 -1.06 -6.74
CA SER A 168 4.74 -1.00 -8.20
C SER A 168 4.45 0.44 -8.66
N LEU A 169 3.55 1.15 -7.97
CA LEU A 169 3.27 2.56 -8.28
C LEU A 169 4.50 3.44 -8.12
N ILE A 170 5.27 3.30 -7.03
CA ILE A 170 6.51 4.06 -6.84
C ILE A 170 7.48 3.84 -8.01
N CYS A 171 7.66 2.60 -8.45
CA CYS A 171 8.52 2.28 -9.59
C CYS A 171 8.06 2.95 -10.90
N LEU A 172 6.75 3.04 -11.13
CA LEU A 172 6.20 3.74 -12.29
C LEU A 172 6.47 5.25 -12.22
N LEU A 173 6.35 5.84 -11.03
CA LEU A 173 6.57 7.28 -10.81
C LEU A 173 8.05 7.69 -10.89
N LEU A 174 8.94 6.80 -10.45
CA LEU A 174 10.40 6.98 -10.48
C LEU A 174 10.95 7.29 -11.88
N ARG A 175 10.21 6.96 -12.94
CA ARG A 175 10.63 7.26 -14.33
C ARG A 175 10.72 8.74 -14.67
N VAL A 176 9.98 9.58 -13.95
CA VAL A 176 9.91 11.04 -14.21
C VAL A 176 10.25 11.88 -13.00
N SER A 177 10.20 11.32 -11.79
CA SER A 177 10.52 12.05 -10.56
C SER A 177 11.16 11.13 -9.54
N CYS A 178 12.28 11.55 -8.98
CA CYS A 178 12.80 10.93 -7.76
C CYS A 178 11.95 11.41 -6.57
N PRO A 179 11.27 10.53 -5.83
CA PRO A 179 10.56 10.94 -4.64
C PRO A 179 11.58 11.47 -3.61
N SER A 180 11.32 12.64 -3.04
CA SER A 180 12.01 13.04 -1.81
C SER A 180 11.51 12.13 -0.68
N PRO A 181 12.34 11.83 0.34
CA PRO A 181 11.96 10.96 1.46
C PRO A 181 10.69 11.43 2.19
N VAL A 182 10.26 12.69 2.01
CA VAL A 182 9.06 13.28 2.59
C VAL A 182 7.78 12.87 1.84
N PHE A 183 7.84 12.62 0.52
CA PHE A 183 6.67 12.25 -0.28
C PHE A 183 6.24 10.78 -0.13
N VAL A 184 7.08 9.94 0.48
CA VAL A 184 6.77 8.52 0.76
C VAL A 184 6.78 8.27 2.27
N PHE A 185 6.11 9.13 3.04
CA PHE A 185 5.73 8.77 4.40
C PHE A 185 4.51 7.85 4.35
N MET A 186 4.74 6.56 4.19
CA MET A 186 3.68 5.55 4.31
C MET A 186 3.80 4.84 5.65
N ARG A 187 2.97 5.28 6.61
CA ARG A 187 2.83 4.62 7.90
C ARG A 187 2.10 3.29 7.71
N PHE A 188 2.80 2.18 7.99
CA PHE A 188 2.16 0.89 8.22
C PHE A 188 1.43 0.92 9.56
N GLY A 189 0.13 1.17 9.54
CA GLY A 189 -0.74 0.86 10.66
C GLY A 189 -1.14 -0.61 10.60
N VAL A 190 -0.42 -1.49 11.29
CA VAL A 190 -0.98 -2.80 11.62
C VAL A 190 -2.00 -2.53 12.73
N SER A 191 -3.30 -2.49 12.38
CA SER A 191 -4.34 -2.61 13.39
C SER A 191 -4.37 -4.09 13.80
N LEU A 192 -3.59 -4.44 14.82
CA LEU A 192 -3.82 -5.66 15.59
C LEU A 192 -5.12 -5.40 16.36
N SER A 193 -6.21 -6.04 15.91
CA SER A 193 -7.41 -6.25 16.75
C SER A 193 -7.16 -7.41 17.70
#